data_AF-A0A8T7K112-F1
#
_entry.id   AF-A0A8T7K112-F1
#
_cell.length_a   1.000
_cell.length_b   1.000
_cell.length_c   1.000
_cell.angle_alpha   90.00
_cell.angle_beta   90.00
_cell.angle_gamma   90.00
#
_symmetry.space_group_name_H-M   'P 1'
#
loop_
_entity.id
_entity.type
_entity.pdbx_description
1 polymer ?
#
loop_
_entity_poly.entity_id
_entity_poly.type
_entity_poly.pdbx_seq_one_letter_code
_entity_poly.pdbx_strand_id
1 'polypeptide(L)'
;MRIPTTAQIRSLESDWIANCGEHWGQVLMEIAGRGAAIRTLRLWQESPGQVVVVCGKGNNGGDGLVVARYLALWGIPVSVRVIHTTRQMVGTAARASARAGASTSSRSSSTASSSSSASSSSSGSSNSSARSSSTASSSAGSSSSSPGSHDDDIDVQFASKESNVNLAILESLGVDIAALTEEAFLPLDDMHDEKGGASGQDSFTESLSESLSEGFSEGFSEGFSASDPEVDGVFLGASLIVDAIFGTGLDRQVEGFYKRVIRSINRSGKRVIAIDVPSGIDSDSGQVLGAAVRADETVTFGYLKPGLITHPGTTLKGAISIVDIGLPELPDSRNGEPDINLTTVDIVREILPMRPVDSHKGTFGRLLTIAGSLGMTGAALLAGLSSLKSGAGLCYLAVARSLLPLVPSQELVYKPMPETEAGSLSLAAFETLKHEVDRVQSVILGPGLSTNDETVELVAKLVDHISVPCIVDADGLNALALKKCGLGEASQMFVLTPHPRELARLLE
;
A
#
# COMPACT_ATOMS: atom_id res chain seq x y z
N MET A 1 -14.10 9.31 -4.99
CA MET A 1 -13.89 7.89 -5.35
C MET A 1 -13.78 7.12 -4.06
N ARG A 2 -14.63 6.12 -3.82
CA ARG A 2 -14.57 5.30 -2.61
C ARG A 2 -13.31 4.44 -2.58
N ILE A 3 -12.76 4.26 -1.39
CA ILE A 3 -11.58 3.46 -1.10
C ILE A 3 -11.94 2.54 0.07
N PRO A 4 -12.39 1.31 -0.20
CA PRO A 4 -12.75 0.36 0.85
C PRO A 4 -11.51 -0.08 1.63
N THR A 5 -11.70 -0.38 2.92
CA THR A 5 -10.75 -1.17 3.69
C THR A 5 -10.61 -2.58 3.12
N THR A 6 -9.50 -3.23 3.43
CA THR A 6 -9.22 -4.61 3.05
C THR A 6 -10.31 -5.56 3.56
N ALA A 7 -10.88 -5.29 4.74
CA ALA A 7 -12.02 -6.04 5.27
C ALA A 7 -13.29 -5.91 4.39
N GLN A 8 -13.61 -4.69 3.92
CA GLN A 8 -14.74 -4.45 3.02
C GLN A 8 -14.54 -5.11 1.65
N ILE A 9 -13.32 -5.07 1.09
CA ILE A 9 -12.99 -5.78 -0.17
C ILE A 9 -13.20 -7.29 0.00
N ARG A 10 -12.63 -7.90 1.04
CA ARG A 10 -12.77 -9.35 1.30
C ARG A 10 -14.23 -9.77 1.50
N SER A 11 -15.05 -8.94 2.15
CA SER A 11 -16.49 -9.20 2.27
C SER A 11 -17.17 -9.16 0.91
N LEU A 12 -16.89 -8.13 0.10
CA LEU A 12 -17.46 -7.96 -1.24
C LEU A 12 -17.10 -9.13 -2.17
N GLU A 13 -15.83 -9.54 -2.16
CA GLU A 13 -15.33 -10.70 -2.92
C GLU A 13 -16.00 -12.01 -2.47
N SER A 14 -16.13 -12.22 -1.16
CA SER A 14 -16.76 -13.42 -0.59
C SER A 14 -18.25 -13.50 -0.97
N ASP A 15 -18.97 -12.39 -0.83
CA ASP A 15 -20.38 -12.27 -1.20
C ASP A 15 -20.56 -12.45 -2.72
N TRP A 16 -19.65 -11.91 -3.54
CA TRP A 16 -19.69 -12.05 -5.00
C TRP A 16 -19.45 -13.50 -5.45
N ILE A 17 -18.41 -14.15 -4.93
CA ILE A 17 -18.11 -15.57 -5.23
C ILE A 17 -19.26 -16.48 -4.77
N ALA A 18 -19.85 -16.22 -3.60
CA ALA A 18 -20.99 -16.98 -3.11
C ALA A 18 -22.24 -16.85 -4.01
N ASN A 19 -22.48 -15.66 -4.57
CA ASN A 19 -23.62 -15.39 -5.47
C ASN A 19 -23.40 -15.92 -6.90
N CYS A 20 -22.16 -15.93 -7.40
CA CYS A 20 -21.85 -16.28 -8.79
C CYS A 20 -21.32 -17.72 -8.97
N GLY A 21 -20.81 -18.35 -7.91
CA GLY A 21 -20.36 -19.75 -7.86
C GLY A 21 -18.86 -19.92 -7.56
N GLU A 22 -18.48 -21.07 -6.99
CA GLU A 22 -17.12 -21.32 -6.47
C GLU A 22 -15.97 -21.11 -7.49
N HIS A 23 -16.22 -21.32 -8.78
CA HIS A 23 -15.23 -21.14 -9.84
C HIS A 23 -14.81 -19.67 -10.06
N TRP A 24 -15.56 -18.69 -9.55
CA TRP A 24 -15.26 -17.27 -9.80
C TRP A 24 -13.96 -16.79 -9.15
N GLY A 25 -13.47 -17.42 -8.08
CA GLY A 25 -12.15 -17.13 -7.53
C GLY A 25 -11.02 -17.33 -8.56
N GLN A 26 -11.15 -18.35 -9.43
CA GLN A 26 -10.20 -18.60 -10.52
C GLN A 26 -10.28 -17.51 -11.60
N VAL A 27 -11.51 -17.06 -11.91
CA VAL A 27 -11.78 -16.03 -12.92
C VAL A 27 -11.25 -14.67 -12.47
N LEU A 28 -11.41 -14.30 -11.20
CA LEU A 28 -10.88 -13.07 -10.63
C LEU A 28 -9.33 -13.04 -10.73
N MET A 29 -8.65 -14.11 -10.32
CA MET A 29 -7.20 -14.27 -10.44
C MET A 29 -6.71 -14.20 -11.91
N GLU A 30 -7.45 -14.81 -12.84
CA GLU A 30 -7.14 -14.74 -14.28
C GLU A 30 -7.23 -13.30 -14.81
N ILE A 31 -8.28 -12.55 -14.44
CA ILE A 31 -8.46 -11.15 -14.88
C ILE A 31 -7.43 -10.23 -14.23
N ALA A 32 -7.21 -10.37 -12.91
CA ALA A 32 -6.23 -9.63 -12.12
C ALA A 32 -4.82 -9.80 -12.70
N GLY A 33 -4.33 -11.04 -12.78
CA GLY A 33 -3.01 -11.36 -13.32
C GLY A 33 -2.84 -10.98 -14.80
N ARG A 34 -3.88 -11.14 -15.64
CA ARG A 34 -3.82 -10.67 -17.04
C ARG A 34 -3.73 -9.14 -17.13
N GLY A 35 -4.49 -8.41 -16.32
CA GLY A 35 -4.43 -6.95 -16.26
C GLY A 35 -3.05 -6.46 -15.81
N ALA A 36 -2.48 -7.10 -14.78
CA ALA A 36 -1.12 -6.88 -14.34
C ALA A 36 -0.06 -7.25 -15.39
N ALA A 37 -0.26 -8.31 -16.18
CA ALA A 37 0.63 -8.67 -17.28
C ALA A 37 0.64 -7.58 -18.37
N ILE A 38 -0.52 -7.02 -18.72
CA ILE A 38 -0.62 -5.91 -19.69
C ILE A 38 0.13 -4.66 -19.19
N ARG A 39 0.08 -4.37 -17.89
CA ARG A 39 0.84 -3.27 -17.29
C ARG A 39 2.35 -3.55 -17.24
N THR A 40 2.73 -4.74 -16.82
CA THR A 40 4.13 -5.22 -16.83
C THR A 40 4.74 -5.14 -18.23
N LEU A 41 3.99 -5.54 -19.28
CA LEU A 41 4.42 -5.44 -20.67
C LEU A 41 4.68 -3.99 -21.11
N ARG A 42 3.81 -3.03 -20.72
CA ARG A 42 4.00 -1.61 -21.07
C ARG A 42 5.27 -1.04 -20.47
N LEU A 43 5.53 -1.30 -19.19
CA LEU A 43 6.81 -0.91 -18.58
C LEU A 43 7.97 -1.62 -19.29
N TRP A 44 7.89 -2.93 -19.49
CA TRP A 44 8.94 -3.71 -20.14
C TRP A 44 9.33 -3.17 -21.52
N GLN A 45 8.37 -2.66 -22.31
CA GLN A 45 8.65 -2.03 -23.61
C GLN A 45 9.58 -0.82 -23.56
N GLU A 46 9.65 -0.10 -22.43
CA GLU A 46 10.60 1.01 -22.22
C GLU A 46 12.03 0.53 -21.91
N SER A 47 12.17 -0.68 -21.36
CA SER A 47 13.47 -1.28 -21.01
C SER A 47 13.45 -2.81 -21.18
N PRO A 48 13.44 -3.32 -22.43
CA PRO A 48 13.37 -4.75 -22.72
C PRO A 48 14.53 -5.54 -22.11
N GLY A 49 14.27 -6.79 -21.71
CA GLY A 49 15.24 -7.67 -21.06
C GLY A 49 14.57 -8.79 -20.28
N GLN A 50 15.26 -9.38 -19.31
CA GLN A 50 14.72 -10.43 -18.45
C GLN A 50 13.76 -9.85 -17.41
N VAL A 51 12.55 -10.41 -17.32
CA VAL A 51 11.61 -10.17 -16.22
C VAL A 51 11.81 -11.23 -15.14
N VAL A 52 11.98 -10.81 -13.88
CA VAL A 52 12.02 -11.72 -12.72
C VAL A 52 10.75 -11.53 -11.91
N VAL A 53 9.91 -12.57 -11.83
CA VAL A 53 8.68 -12.56 -11.03
C VAL A 53 8.94 -13.24 -9.70
N VAL A 54 8.78 -12.51 -8.60
CA VAL A 54 9.04 -13.00 -7.24
C VAL A 54 7.71 -13.30 -6.55
N CYS A 55 7.37 -14.57 -6.43
CA CYS A 55 6.08 -15.03 -5.89
C CYS A 55 6.20 -15.43 -4.41
N GLY A 56 5.24 -14.97 -3.61
CA GLY A 56 4.95 -15.58 -2.32
C GLY A 56 4.08 -16.82 -2.48
N LYS A 57 3.70 -17.46 -1.38
CA LYS A 57 2.89 -18.70 -1.37
C LYS A 57 1.36 -18.49 -1.29
N GLY A 58 0.91 -17.24 -1.22
CA GLY A 58 -0.51 -16.87 -1.14
C GLY A 58 -1.08 -16.42 -2.49
N ASN A 59 -2.31 -15.91 -2.50
CA ASN A 59 -3.02 -15.50 -3.72
C ASN A 59 -2.23 -14.52 -4.59
N ASN A 60 -1.58 -13.51 -3.99
CA ASN A 60 -0.75 -12.54 -4.73
C ASN A 60 0.38 -13.22 -5.53
N GLY A 61 0.95 -14.31 -4.99
CA GLY A 61 1.93 -15.13 -5.71
C GLY A 61 1.31 -15.85 -6.90
N GLY A 62 0.07 -16.34 -6.76
CA GLY A 62 -0.75 -16.88 -7.85
C GLY A 62 -1.02 -15.87 -8.96
N ASP A 63 -1.39 -14.63 -8.60
CA ASP A 63 -1.51 -13.52 -9.56
C ASP A 63 -0.17 -13.27 -10.29
N GLY A 64 0.95 -13.34 -9.58
CA GLY A 64 2.30 -13.33 -10.14
C GLY A 64 2.56 -14.46 -11.14
N LEU A 65 2.12 -15.69 -10.85
CA LEU A 65 2.24 -16.82 -11.81
C LEU A 65 1.39 -16.59 -13.07
N VAL A 66 0.20 -16.01 -12.94
CA VAL A 66 -0.61 -15.59 -14.10
C VAL A 66 0.12 -14.52 -14.91
N VAL A 67 0.73 -13.52 -14.26
CA VAL A 67 1.56 -12.50 -14.92
C VAL A 67 2.69 -13.15 -15.72
N ALA A 68 3.46 -14.06 -15.09
CA ALA A 68 4.53 -14.79 -15.73
C ALA A 68 4.04 -15.59 -16.95
N ARG A 69 2.89 -16.27 -16.83
CA ARG A 69 2.31 -17.08 -17.91
C ARG A 69 1.96 -16.23 -19.13
N TYR A 70 1.31 -15.08 -18.93
CA TYR A 70 0.99 -14.18 -20.04
C TYR A 70 2.24 -13.61 -20.71
N LEU A 71 3.26 -13.22 -19.93
CA LEU A 71 4.54 -12.76 -20.47
C LEU A 71 5.23 -13.84 -21.31
N ALA A 72 5.32 -15.06 -20.82
CA ALA A 72 5.89 -16.20 -21.55
C ALA A 72 5.12 -16.49 -22.85
N LEU A 73 3.78 -16.51 -22.81
CA LEU A 73 2.92 -16.68 -23.98
C LEU A 73 3.05 -15.55 -25.02
N TRP A 74 3.49 -14.36 -24.61
CA TRP A 74 3.82 -13.24 -25.51
C TRP A 74 5.29 -13.22 -25.96
N GLY A 75 6.08 -14.24 -25.63
CA GLY A 75 7.49 -14.35 -26.00
C GLY A 75 8.42 -13.41 -25.23
N ILE A 76 7.98 -12.90 -24.07
CA ILE A 76 8.79 -12.05 -23.21
C ILE A 76 9.71 -12.93 -22.34
N PRO A 77 11.02 -12.66 -22.28
CA PRO A 77 11.93 -13.40 -21.40
C PRO A 77 11.53 -13.21 -19.93
N VAL A 78 11.12 -14.30 -19.28
CA VAL A 78 10.60 -14.29 -17.91
C VAL A 78 11.13 -15.50 -17.14
N SER A 79 11.38 -15.31 -15.85
CA SER A 79 11.75 -16.35 -14.89
C SER A 79 11.01 -16.11 -13.58
N VAL A 80 10.62 -17.19 -12.91
CA VAL A 80 9.85 -17.18 -11.67
C VAL A 80 10.73 -17.60 -10.49
N ARG A 81 10.55 -16.92 -9.36
CA ARG A 81 11.28 -17.15 -8.11
C ARG A 81 10.28 -17.24 -6.96
N VAL A 82 10.06 -18.43 -6.42
CA VAL A 82 9.04 -18.66 -5.37
C VAL A 82 9.71 -18.71 -4.00
N ILE A 83 9.26 -17.89 -3.04
CA ILE A 83 9.92 -17.79 -1.73
C ILE A 83 9.39 -18.85 -0.75
N HIS A 84 10.29 -19.72 -0.29
CA HIS A 84 10.05 -20.77 0.70
C HIS A 84 10.95 -20.59 1.93
N THR A 85 10.38 -20.62 3.13
CA THR A 85 11.14 -20.45 4.39
C THR A 85 11.63 -21.74 5.03
N THR A 86 11.15 -22.91 4.62
CA THR A 86 11.66 -24.22 5.10
C THR A 86 11.19 -25.34 4.18
N ARG A 87 11.99 -26.39 4.07
CA ARG A 87 11.62 -27.67 3.44
C ARG A 87 10.37 -28.23 4.11
N GLN A 88 9.24 -28.34 3.39
CA GLN A 88 8.20 -29.28 3.83
C GLN A 88 8.83 -30.68 3.76
N MET A 89 8.97 -31.35 4.90
CA MET A 89 9.26 -32.78 4.90
C MET A 89 8.05 -33.48 4.27
N VAL A 90 8.13 -33.76 2.96
CA VAL A 90 7.24 -34.70 2.29
C VAL A 90 7.31 -36.01 3.09
N GLY A 91 6.17 -36.41 3.66
CA GLY A 91 6.12 -37.60 4.51
C GLY A 91 6.66 -38.82 3.76
N THR A 92 7.81 -39.35 4.20
CA THR A 92 8.49 -40.52 3.63
C THR A 92 7.78 -41.83 3.98
N ALA A 93 6.47 -41.89 3.72
CA ALA A 93 5.59 -43.02 3.99
C ALA A 93 4.83 -43.53 2.74
N ALA A 94 4.88 -42.81 1.60
CA ALA A 94 4.10 -43.17 0.40
C ALA A 94 4.89 -43.87 -0.73
N ARG A 95 6.23 -43.87 -0.72
CA ARG A 95 7.06 -44.49 -1.79
C ARG A 95 7.95 -45.67 -1.35
N ALA A 96 7.83 -46.12 -0.09
CA ALA A 96 8.58 -47.27 0.43
C ALA A 96 7.89 -48.65 0.25
N SER A 97 6.64 -48.69 -0.24
CA SER A 97 5.88 -49.95 -0.38
C SER A 97 5.81 -50.53 -1.81
N ALA A 98 6.58 -49.98 -2.76
CA ALA A 98 6.58 -50.41 -4.17
C ALA A 98 7.87 -51.17 -4.59
N ARG A 99 8.79 -51.45 -3.66
CA ARG A 99 10.05 -52.19 -3.91
C ARG A 99 10.40 -53.21 -2.81
N ALA A 100 9.43 -54.03 -2.44
CA ALA A 100 9.67 -55.29 -1.71
C ALA A 100 8.59 -56.32 -2.06
N GLY A 101 8.96 -57.57 -2.34
CA GLY A 101 8.00 -58.69 -2.38
C GLY A 101 7.65 -59.31 -3.74
N ALA A 102 8.58 -59.39 -4.70
CA ALA A 102 8.42 -60.27 -5.86
C ALA A 102 8.97 -61.69 -5.59
N SER A 103 8.22 -62.54 -4.87
CA SER A 103 8.47 -64.00 -4.85
C SER A 103 7.26 -64.84 -4.39
N THR A 104 6.58 -65.46 -5.36
CA THR A 104 6.01 -66.84 -5.33
C THR A 104 5.48 -67.44 -4.01
N SER A 105 4.17 -67.79 -3.95
CA SER A 105 3.71 -69.20 -4.02
C SER A 105 2.19 -69.42 -3.82
N SER A 106 1.56 -70.07 -4.82
CA SER A 106 0.45 -71.06 -4.76
C SER A 106 -0.66 -71.10 -3.68
N ARG A 107 -1.93 -71.22 -4.17
CA ARG A 107 -3.12 -71.90 -3.55
C ARG A 107 -3.69 -71.27 -2.24
N SER A 108 -4.98 -71.35 -1.88
CA SER A 108 -6.17 -72.03 -2.43
C SER A 108 -7.49 -71.34 -2.01
N SER A 109 -8.56 -71.57 -2.78
CA SER A 109 -10.02 -71.47 -2.49
C SER A 109 -10.53 -71.13 -1.08
N SER A 110 -11.54 -70.22 -1.00
CA SER A 110 -12.88 -70.51 -0.40
C SER A 110 -13.93 -69.38 -0.57
N THR A 111 -14.98 -69.68 -1.35
CA THR A 111 -16.43 -69.37 -1.14
C THR A 111 -16.93 -68.26 -0.20
N ALA A 112 -17.75 -67.33 -0.74
CA ALA A 112 -19.09 -66.88 -0.27
C ALA A 112 -19.63 -65.79 -1.26
N SER A 113 -20.71 -65.97 -2.03
CA SER A 113 -22.14 -65.70 -1.69
C SER A 113 -22.38 -64.37 -0.97
N SER A 114 -23.25 -63.43 -1.37
CA SER A 114 -24.21 -63.30 -2.49
C SER A 114 -24.53 -61.78 -2.73
N SER A 115 -25.53 -61.26 -3.46
CA SER A 115 -26.71 -61.81 -4.17
C SER A 115 -27.29 -60.80 -5.19
N SER A 116 -27.50 -61.23 -6.44
CA SER A 116 -28.65 -60.92 -7.34
C SER A 116 -29.30 -59.52 -7.41
N SER A 117 -29.19 -58.85 -8.57
CA SER A 117 -30.28 -58.53 -9.53
C SER A 117 -29.73 -57.56 -10.59
N ALA A 118 -29.65 -57.84 -11.90
CA ALA A 118 -30.55 -58.47 -12.88
C ALA A 118 -31.60 -57.52 -13.49
N SER A 119 -31.21 -56.79 -14.53
CA SER A 119 -32.08 -56.51 -15.68
C SER A 119 -31.29 -56.40 -16.99
N SER A 120 -31.51 -57.40 -17.85
CA SER A 120 -31.36 -57.40 -19.31
C SER A 120 -32.20 -56.28 -19.96
N SER A 121 -32.06 -55.81 -21.21
CA SER A 121 -31.27 -56.14 -22.43
C SER A 121 -31.49 -54.94 -23.40
N SER A 122 -30.96 -54.79 -24.63
CA SER A 122 -30.67 -55.76 -25.70
C SER A 122 -29.91 -55.13 -26.88
N SER A 123 -29.13 -55.95 -27.59
CA SER A 123 -28.90 -55.94 -29.06
C SER A 123 -28.46 -54.65 -29.78
N GLY A 124 -27.28 -54.71 -30.44
CA GLY A 124 -26.80 -53.68 -31.37
C GLY A 124 -25.54 -54.10 -32.14
N SER A 125 -25.60 -55.18 -32.91
CA SER A 125 -24.48 -55.65 -33.72
C SER A 125 -24.10 -54.67 -34.84
N SER A 126 -22.81 -54.44 -35.11
CA SER A 126 -22.13 -55.01 -36.30
C SER A 126 -20.79 -54.35 -36.68
N ASN A 127 -19.78 -55.21 -36.81
CA ASN A 127 -18.73 -55.28 -37.83
C ASN A 127 -17.89 -54.07 -38.33
N SER A 128 -16.60 -54.42 -38.46
CA SER A 128 -15.67 -54.11 -39.58
C SER A 128 -14.92 -52.78 -39.59
N SER A 129 -13.69 -52.68 -40.12
CA SER A 129 -12.64 -53.69 -40.44
C SER A 129 -11.34 -52.98 -40.85
N ALA A 130 -10.20 -53.70 -40.77
CA ALA A 130 -8.91 -53.42 -41.43
C ALA A 130 -8.15 -52.14 -40.98
N ARG A 131 -6.90 -52.19 -40.47
CA ARG A 131 -5.61 -52.81 -40.93
C ARG A 131 -4.77 -51.92 -41.85
N SER A 132 -3.65 -51.41 -41.32
CA SER A 132 -2.26 -51.45 -41.86
C SER A 132 -1.45 -50.33 -41.16
N SER A 133 -0.34 -50.51 -40.44
CA SER A 133 0.88 -51.34 -40.55
C SER A 133 2.04 -50.66 -41.29
N SER A 134 2.95 -50.03 -40.53
CA SER A 134 4.40 -49.92 -40.80
C SER A 134 5.10 -49.64 -39.46
N THR A 135 5.72 -50.64 -38.82
CA THR A 135 7.11 -51.12 -38.97
C THR A 135 8.18 -50.12 -38.54
N ALA A 136 8.90 -50.50 -37.49
CA ALA A 136 10.01 -49.74 -36.89
C ALA A 136 11.27 -49.73 -37.77
N SER A 137 12.16 -48.80 -37.47
CA SER A 137 13.60 -48.99 -37.69
C SER A 137 14.37 -48.48 -36.46
N SER A 138 15.37 -49.24 -36.06
CA SER A 138 16.26 -48.93 -34.94
C SER A 138 17.62 -48.47 -35.48
N SER A 139 18.25 -47.52 -34.79
CA SER A 139 19.70 -47.32 -34.85
C SER A 139 20.19 -46.85 -33.49
N ALA A 140 21.41 -47.23 -33.14
CA ALA A 140 21.92 -47.13 -31.78
C ALA A 140 23.20 -46.29 -31.72
N GLY A 141 23.37 -45.60 -30.59
CA GLY A 141 24.70 -45.36 -30.00
C GLY A 141 25.46 -44.13 -30.48
N SER A 142 25.48 -43.10 -29.62
CA SER A 142 26.73 -42.43 -29.24
C SER A 142 26.56 -41.79 -27.88
N SER A 143 27.15 -42.40 -26.86
CA SER A 143 27.25 -41.85 -25.50
C SER A 143 28.40 -40.85 -25.43
N SER A 144 28.11 -39.62 -25.02
CA SER A 144 29.13 -38.67 -24.54
C SER A 144 28.68 -38.14 -23.19
N SER A 145 29.48 -38.40 -22.16
CA SER A 145 29.18 -38.08 -20.77
C SER A 145 29.73 -36.70 -20.41
N SER A 146 28.84 -35.78 -20.04
CA SER A 146 29.19 -34.53 -19.35
C SER A 146 28.89 -34.68 -17.84
N PRO A 147 29.63 -34.00 -16.94
CA PRO A 147 29.48 -34.20 -15.50
C PRO A 147 28.18 -33.57 -14.96
N GLY A 148 27.57 -34.22 -13.98
CA GLY A 148 26.18 -34.01 -13.56
C GLY A 148 25.79 -32.57 -13.16
N SER A 149 24.59 -32.20 -13.58
CA SER A 149 23.74 -31.27 -12.83
C SER A 149 23.26 -31.95 -11.54
N HIS A 150 23.35 -31.25 -10.42
CA HIS A 150 22.54 -31.58 -9.25
C HIS A 150 21.16 -30.96 -9.47
N ASP A 151 20.24 -31.76 -10.02
CA ASP A 151 18.82 -31.42 -10.09
C ASP A 151 18.22 -31.58 -8.68
N ASP A 152 18.38 -30.55 -7.85
CA ASP A 152 17.59 -30.39 -6.63
C ASP A 152 16.18 -29.91 -7.01
N ASP A 153 15.37 -30.84 -7.53
CA ASP A 153 13.95 -30.65 -7.81
C ASP A 153 13.20 -30.34 -6.49
N ILE A 154 13.10 -29.05 -6.18
CA ILE A 154 12.24 -28.54 -5.10
C ILE A 154 10.81 -28.57 -5.62
N ASP A 155 10.00 -29.48 -5.07
CA ASP A 155 8.55 -29.62 -5.33
C ASP A 155 7.81 -28.35 -4.85
N VAL A 156 7.75 -27.33 -5.70
CA VAL A 156 7.09 -26.05 -5.43
C VAL A 156 5.57 -26.26 -5.47
N GLN A 157 4.93 -26.27 -4.31
CA GLN A 157 3.48 -26.37 -4.21
C GLN A 157 2.87 -25.16 -3.50
N PHE A 158 1.83 -24.61 -4.11
CA PHE A 158 0.99 -23.54 -3.58
C PHE A 158 -0.25 -24.13 -2.89
N ALA A 159 -0.82 -23.37 -1.95
CA ALA A 159 -2.04 -23.78 -1.27
C ALA A 159 -3.29 -23.77 -2.17
N SER A 160 -3.32 -22.92 -3.21
CA SER A 160 -4.45 -22.84 -4.15
C SER A 160 -4.22 -23.73 -5.37
N LYS A 161 -5.28 -24.38 -5.85
CA LYS A 161 -5.22 -25.27 -7.03
C LYS A 161 -4.87 -24.49 -8.29
N GLU A 162 -5.33 -23.25 -8.33
CA GLU A 162 -5.18 -22.26 -9.39
C GLU A 162 -3.71 -21.91 -9.61
N SER A 163 -2.97 -21.68 -8.53
CA SER A 163 -1.54 -21.39 -8.59
C SER A 163 -0.76 -22.61 -9.11
N ASN A 164 -1.08 -23.82 -8.63
CA ASN A 164 -0.43 -25.06 -9.11
C ASN A 164 -0.73 -25.35 -10.59
N VAL A 165 -1.93 -25.01 -11.09
CA VAL A 165 -2.24 -25.07 -12.53
C VAL A 165 -1.39 -24.07 -13.33
N ASN A 166 -1.23 -22.84 -12.83
CA ASN A 166 -0.35 -21.86 -13.49
C ASN A 166 1.11 -22.32 -13.51
N LEU A 167 1.60 -22.90 -12.42
CA LEU A 167 2.95 -23.46 -12.31
C LEU A 167 3.21 -24.54 -13.37
N ALA A 168 2.33 -25.55 -13.45
CA ALA A 168 2.44 -26.62 -14.44
C ALA A 168 2.37 -26.10 -15.90
N ILE A 169 1.63 -25.01 -16.16
CA ILE A 169 1.63 -24.37 -17.48
C ILE A 169 2.99 -23.70 -17.74
N LEU A 170 3.56 -22.98 -16.77
CA LEU A 170 4.87 -22.32 -16.89
C LEU A 170 6.00 -23.34 -17.16
N GLU A 171 5.98 -24.47 -16.46
CA GLU A 171 6.89 -25.61 -16.72
C GLU A 171 6.73 -26.13 -18.16
N SER A 172 5.49 -26.30 -18.64
CA SER A 172 5.21 -26.74 -20.01
C SER A 172 5.64 -25.75 -21.09
N LEU A 173 5.78 -24.47 -20.74
CA LEU A 173 6.29 -23.39 -21.59
C LEU A 173 7.82 -23.26 -21.53
N GLY A 174 8.51 -24.05 -20.69
CA GLY A 174 9.96 -23.98 -20.51
C GLY A 174 10.43 -22.71 -19.79
N VAL A 175 9.57 -22.11 -18.95
CA VAL A 175 9.96 -20.98 -18.10
C VAL A 175 10.91 -21.47 -17.01
N ASP A 176 11.98 -20.70 -16.75
CA ASP A 176 12.87 -20.93 -15.61
C ASP A 176 12.14 -20.61 -14.29
N ILE A 177 11.86 -21.64 -13.51
CA ILE A 177 11.20 -21.56 -12.20
C ILE A 177 12.17 -22.12 -11.15
N ALA A 178 12.46 -21.35 -10.11
CA ALA A 178 13.29 -21.80 -9.00
C ALA A 178 12.70 -21.38 -7.65
N ALA A 179 12.90 -22.20 -6.63
CA ALA A 179 12.61 -21.80 -5.26
C ALA A 179 13.76 -20.92 -4.72
N LEU A 180 13.40 -19.82 -4.06
CA LEU A 180 14.31 -19.11 -3.17
C LEU A 180 14.10 -19.68 -1.77
N THR A 181 15.07 -20.45 -1.27
CA THR A 181 15.07 -21.02 0.08
C THR A 181 16.17 -20.41 0.92
N GLU A 182 15.96 -20.39 2.24
CA GLU A 182 16.99 -19.98 3.19
C GLU A 182 18.19 -20.94 3.21
N GLU A 183 17.98 -22.22 2.85
CA GLU A 183 19.00 -23.28 2.80
C GLU A 183 19.87 -23.27 1.52
N ALA A 184 19.35 -22.76 0.38
CA ALA A 184 20.14 -22.63 -0.87
C ALA A 184 21.21 -21.52 -0.79
N PHE A 185 21.13 -20.70 0.27
CA PHE A 185 21.88 -19.47 0.50
C PHE A 185 22.35 -19.44 1.97
N LEU A 186 23.06 -20.52 2.34
CA LEU A 186 23.87 -20.65 3.56
C LEU A 186 25.34 -20.77 3.15
N PRO A 187 26.27 -20.11 3.87
CA PRO A 187 27.71 -20.34 3.69
C PRO A 187 28.04 -21.82 3.89
N LEU A 188 28.83 -22.40 2.98
CA LEU A 188 29.20 -23.82 2.99
C LEU A 188 30.20 -24.22 4.09
N ASP A 189 30.71 -23.24 4.86
CA ASP A 189 31.72 -23.43 5.89
C ASP A 189 31.17 -23.11 7.29
N ASP A 190 30.67 -24.14 7.99
CA ASP A 190 30.63 -24.18 9.46
C ASP A 190 30.56 -25.64 9.97
N MET A 191 31.58 -26.42 9.64
CA MET A 191 31.86 -27.74 10.21
C MET A 191 33.29 -27.77 10.75
N HIS A 192 33.41 -27.66 12.07
CA HIS A 192 34.65 -27.54 12.87
C HIS A 192 35.29 -26.14 12.76
N ASP A 193 35.35 -25.34 13.83
CA ASP A 193 36.18 -25.70 14.98
C ASP A 193 35.67 -25.23 16.36
N GLU A 194 36.17 -25.89 17.41
CA GLU A 194 35.75 -25.66 18.80
C GLU A 194 36.82 -24.88 19.59
N LYS A 195 36.37 -23.92 20.44
CA LYS A 195 37.07 -23.29 21.60
C LYS A 195 37.91 -22.01 21.40
N GLY A 196 37.64 -21.06 22.32
CA GLY A 196 38.49 -19.89 22.64
C GLY A 196 37.75 -18.56 22.39
N GLY A 197 37.39 -17.73 23.38
CA GLY A 197 37.63 -17.76 24.82
C GLY A 197 38.37 -16.51 25.29
N ALA A 198 37.67 -15.63 26.03
CA ALA A 198 38.16 -14.36 26.61
C ALA A 198 38.49 -13.24 25.57
N SER A 199 38.53 -11.94 25.89
CA SER A 199 37.91 -11.09 26.93
C SER A 199 38.39 -9.64 26.70
N GLY A 200 37.60 -8.62 27.02
CA GLY A 200 38.13 -7.25 27.18
C GLY A 200 37.22 -6.14 26.67
N GLN A 201 36.65 -5.38 27.60
CA GLN A 201 36.14 -4.02 27.34
C GLN A 201 37.31 -3.04 27.44
N ASP A 202 37.27 -1.95 26.66
CA ASP A 202 37.65 -0.58 27.05
C ASP A 202 37.72 0.33 25.80
N SER A 203 37.64 1.66 25.91
CA SER A 203 36.60 2.49 26.52
C SER A 203 36.71 3.92 25.96
N PHE A 204 35.59 4.65 25.98
CA PHE A 204 35.39 6.10 25.78
C PHE A 204 36.56 7.01 25.32
N THR A 205 36.29 7.84 24.31
CA THR A 205 36.63 9.27 24.39
C THR A 205 35.66 10.15 23.58
N GLU A 206 35.19 11.19 24.27
CA GLU A 206 34.49 12.41 23.83
C GLU A 206 35.19 13.18 22.67
N SER A 207 34.61 14.16 21.96
CA SER A 207 33.24 14.74 21.85
C SER A 207 33.23 15.77 20.68
N LEU A 208 32.12 16.54 20.54
CA LEU A 208 31.98 17.82 19.82
C LEU A 208 31.82 17.80 18.28
N SER A 209 30.57 17.71 17.83
CA SER A 209 29.97 18.79 17.01
C SER A 209 28.45 18.72 17.07
N GLU A 210 27.84 19.59 17.89
CA GLU A 210 26.38 19.71 18.01
C GLU A 210 25.88 20.99 17.31
N SER A 211 24.57 21.05 17.06
CA SER A 211 23.75 22.16 16.53
C SER A 211 23.71 22.37 15.00
N LEU A 212 22.47 22.61 14.52
CA LEU A 212 22.00 22.95 13.16
C LEU A 212 21.55 21.82 12.19
N SER A 213 20.69 20.90 12.65
CA SER A 213 19.55 20.41 11.82
C SER A 213 18.56 19.55 12.62
N GLU A 214 17.55 20.14 13.28
CA GLU A 214 16.44 19.39 13.88
C GLU A 214 15.09 19.79 13.31
N GLY A 215 14.42 18.84 12.66
CA GLY A 215 13.12 19.01 12.02
C GLY A 215 13.08 18.38 10.62
N PHE A 216 12.48 17.17 10.52
CA PHE A 216 12.37 16.34 9.32
C PHE A 216 13.63 15.58 8.85
N SER A 217 14.16 14.69 9.70
CA SER A 217 15.05 13.59 9.24
C SER A 217 14.98 12.28 10.03
N GLU A 218 14.10 12.15 11.02
CA GLU A 218 13.87 10.86 11.69
C GLU A 218 12.88 10.01 10.89
N GLY A 219 13.35 8.89 10.34
CA GLY A 219 12.51 7.92 9.63
C GLY A 219 13.04 7.37 8.30
N PHE A 220 14.20 7.82 7.80
CA PHE A 220 14.83 7.24 6.59
C PHE A 220 16.35 7.10 6.70
N SER A 221 16.79 6.47 7.79
CA SER A 221 18.14 5.90 7.91
C SER A 221 18.05 4.43 8.34
N GLU A 222 17.39 3.59 7.53
CA GLU A 222 17.74 2.16 7.56
C GLU A 222 19.23 2.07 7.23
N GLY A 223 20.03 1.67 8.22
CA GLY A 223 21.47 1.47 8.01
C GLY A 223 21.70 0.54 6.82
N PHE A 224 22.71 0.84 6.01
CA PHE A 224 23.08 0.06 4.83
C PHE A 224 23.27 -1.42 5.21
N SER A 225 22.22 -2.22 4.99
CA SER A 225 22.25 -3.67 5.16
C SER A 225 23.30 -4.20 4.20
N ALA A 226 24.34 -4.83 4.74
CA ALA A 226 25.41 -5.45 3.96
C ALA A 226 24.81 -6.27 2.81
N SER A 227 25.46 -6.22 1.63
CA SER A 227 25.09 -6.99 0.45
C SER A 227 24.80 -8.44 0.82
N ASP A 228 23.79 -9.04 0.22
CA ASP A 228 23.46 -10.46 0.35
C ASP A 228 23.74 -11.06 -1.04
N PRO A 229 25.01 -11.39 -1.38
CA PRO A 229 25.41 -11.62 -2.77
C PRO A 229 24.68 -12.79 -3.42
N GLU A 230 24.26 -13.73 -2.58
CA GLU A 230 23.49 -14.92 -2.89
C GLU A 230 22.07 -14.56 -3.38
N VAL A 231 21.35 -13.71 -2.64
CA VAL A 231 20.00 -13.25 -3.04
C VAL A 231 20.06 -12.11 -4.06
N ASP A 232 21.03 -11.19 -3.95
CA ASP A 232 21.25 -10.07 -4.89
C ASP A 232 21.56 -10.60 -6.31
N GLY A 233 22.28 -11.72 -6.42
CA GLY A 233 22.63 -12.37 -7.69
C GLY A 233 21.42 -12.79 -8.54
N VAL A 234 20.29 -13.10 -7.91
CA VAL A 234 19.01 -13.44 -8.59
C VAL A 234 18.52 -12.30 -9.49
N PHE A 235 18.81 -11.05 -9.13
CA PHE A 235 18.30 -9.86 -9.81
C PHE A 235 19.30 -9.22 -10.78
N LEU A 236 20.55 -9.70 -10.82
CA LEU A 236 21.65 -9.07 -11.56
C LEU A 236 21.33 -8.88 -13.05
N GLY A 237 20.76 -9.92 -13.68
CA GLY A 237 20.38 -9.93 -15.10
C GLY A 237 19.00 -9.36 -15.42
N ALA A 238 18.18 -9.01 -14.42
CA ALA A 238 16.84 -8.49 -14.64
C ALA A 238 16.86 -7.08 -15.28
N SER A 239 15.87 -6.76 -16.11
CA SER A 239 15.53 -5.37 -16.49
C SER A 239 14.26 -4.87 -15.78
N LEU A 240 13.41 -5.79 -15.31
CA LEU A 240 12.19 -5.51 -14.57
C LEU A 240 11.95 -6.63 -13.54
N ILE A 241 11.60 -6.26 -12.32
CA ILE A 241 11.18 -7.17 -11.26
C ILE A 241 9.66 -7.03 -11.07
N VAL A 242 8.95 -8.14 -10.97
CA VAL A 242 7.55 -8.18 -10.53
C VAL A 242 7.51 -8.66 -9.09
N ASP A 243 7.07 -7.79 -8.19
CA ASP A 243 6.83 -8.11 -6.79
C ASP A 243 5.42 -8.69 -6.60
N ALA A 244 5.35 -9.99 -6.34
CA ALA A 244 4.14 -10.76 -6.08
C ALA A 244 4.26 -11.53 -4.75
N ILE A 245 4.98 -10.98 -3.76
CA ILE A 245 5.29 -11.69 -2.49
C ILE A 245 4.09 -11.64 -1.53
N PHE A 246 3.61 -10.44 -1.22
CA PHE A 246 2.49 -10.19 -0.30
C PHE A 246 1.59 -9.09 -0.88
N GLY A 247 0.29 -9.36 -0.98
CA GLY A 247 -0.71 -8.31 -1.25
C GLY A 247 -1.45 -7.95 0.03
N THR A 248 -2.74 -7.62 -0.10
CA THR A 248 -3.71 -7.41 1.01
C THR A 248 -3.79 -8.49 2.09
N GLY A 249 -3.12 -9.63 1.95
CA GLY A 249 -3.09 -10.71 2.96
C GLY A 249 -2.08 -10.52 4.11
N LEU A 250 -1.24 -9.48 4.09
CA LEU A 250 -0.20 -9.28 5.11
C LEU A 250 -0.77 -8.64 6.39
N ASP A 251 -0.58 -9.30 7.53
CA ASP A 251 -1.10 -8.91 8.86
C ASP A 251 -0.01 -8.87 9.95
N ARG A 252 1.26 -9.05 9.56
CA ARG A 252 2.39 -9.27 10.47
C ARG A 252 3.69 -8.67 9.93
N GLN A 253 4.65 -8.46 10.81
CA GLN A 253 5.99 -7.97 10.45
C GLN A 253 6.67 -8.91 9.45
N VAL A 254 7.29 -8.35 8.42
CA VAL A 254 8.13 -9.10 7.47
C VAL A 254 9.51 -9.28 8.06
N GLU A 255 9.87 -10.54 8.29
CA GLU A 255 11.08 -10.98 8.98
C GLU A 255 11.81 -12.07 8.20
N GLY A 256 13.00 -12.47 8.67
CA GLY A 256 13.79 -13.57 8.13
C GLY A 256 14.08 -13.44 6.63
N PHE A 257 14.03 -14.57 5.92
CA PHE A 257 14.34 -14.64 4.50
C PHE A 257 13.50 -13.71 3.60
N TYR A 258 12.19 -13.53 3.88
CA TYR A 258 11.35 -12.57 3.14
C TYR A 258 11.90 -11.14 3.22
N LYS A 259 12.40 -10.72 4.39
CA LYS A 259 13.02 -9.40 4.59
C LYS A 259 14.35 -9.28 3.83
N ARG A 260 15.14 -10.36 3.69
CA ARG A 260 16.36 -10.38 2.85
C ARG A 260 16.02 -10.18 1.37
N VAL A 261 15.00 -10.90 0.86
CA VAL A 261 14.56 -10.78 -0.54
C VAL A 261 14.03 -9.38 -0.86
N ILE A 262 13.15 -8.81 -0.02
CA ILE A 262 12.63 -7.44 -0.22
C ILE A 262 13.78 -6.40 -0.26
N ARG A 263 14.75 -6.50 0.64
CA ARG A 263 15.93 -5.63 0.63
C ARG A 263 16.78 -5.81 -0.62
N SER A 264 16.93 -7.03 -1.12
CA SER A 264 17.67 -7.34 -2.35
C SER A 264 16.96 -6.75 -3.59
N ILE A 265 15.63 -6.84 -3.67
CA ILE A 265 14.82 -6.17 -4.70
C ILE A 265 15.09 -4.65 -4.68
N ASN A 266 15.00 -4.01 -3.51
CA ASN A 266 15.22 -2.56 -3.38
C ASN A 266 16.66 -2.12 -3.71
N ARG A 267 17.67 -2.95 -3.40
CA ARG A 267 19.09 -2.69 -3.72
C ARG A 267 19.46 -2.94 -5.18
N SER A 268 18.67 -3.75 -5.89
CA SER A 268 18.99 -4.19 -7.26
C SER A 268 19.13 -3.04 -8.28
N GLY A 269 18.57 -1.86 -7.98
CA GLY A 269 18.53 -0.71 -8.88
C GLY A 269 17.72 -0.94 -10.16
N LYS A 270 16.99 -2.06 -10.24
CA LYS A 270 16.08 -2.37 -11.34
C LYS A 270 14.75 -1.69 -11.10
N ARG A 271 13.97 -1.52 -12.17
CA ARG A 271 12.57 -1.13 -11.97
C ARG A 271 11.78 -2.28 -11.34
N VAL A 272 10.79 -1.92 -10.54
CA VAL A 272 9.93 -2.86 -9.83
C VAL A 272 8.46 -2.52 -10.09
N ILE A 273 7.66 -3.51 -10.48
CA ILE A 273 6.20 -3.42 -10.51
C ILE A 273 5.61 -4.30 -9.40
N ALA A 274 4.78 -3.72 -8.52
CA ALA A 274 4.13 -4.46 -7.45
C ALA A 274 2.72 -4.93 -7.84
N ILE A 275 2.37 -6.13 -7.39
CA ILE A 275 1.06 -6.76 -7.61
C ILE A 275 0.21 -6.59 -6.35
N ASP A 276 -1.02 -6.11 -6.53
CA ASP A 276 -1.98 -5.64 -5.51
C ASP A 276 -1.51 -4.44 -4.67
N VAL A 277 -0.43 -4.63 -3.90
CA VAL A 277 0.18 -3.67 -2.96
C VAL A 277 1.69 -4.01 -2.87
N PRO A 278 2.62 -3.04 -2.74
CA PRO A 278 4.04 -3.36 -2.52
C PRO A 278 4.24 -4.21 -1.27
N SER A 279 4.90 -5.35 -1.43
CA SER A 279 5.05 -6.33 -0.37
C SER A 279 5.71 -5.72 0.84
N GLY A 280 5.06 -5.84 2.01
CA GLY A 280 5.52 -5.23 3.26
C GLY A 280 4.82 -3.92 3.63
N ILE A 281 3.93 -3.39 2.79
CA ILE A 281 3.00 -2.32 3.17
C ILE A 281 1.72 -2.92 3.76
N ASP A 282 1.29 -2.43 4.92
CA ASP A 282 -0.05 -2.68 5.45
C ASP A 282 -1.10 -1.97 4.58
N SER A 283 -2.07 -2.74 4.07
CA SER A 283 -3.00 -2.27 3.04
C SER A 283 -4.04 -1.25 3.51
N ASP A 284 -4.27 -1.10 4.82
CA ASP A 284 -5.28 -0.17 5.36
C ASP A 284 -4.65 1.06 6.04
N SER A 285 -3.47 0.92 6.66
CA SER A 285 -2.76 2.01 7.34
C SER A 285 -1.60 2.61 6.55
N GLY A 286 -1.10 1.91 5.52
CA GLY A 286 0.07 2.33 4.74
C GLY A 286 1.40 2.20 5.49
N GLN A 287 1.43 1.59 6.66
CA GLN A 287 2.63 1.40 7.46
C GLN A 287 3.56 0.33 6.86
N VAL A 288 4.87 0.48 7.08
CA VAL A 288 5.86 -0.55 6.72
C VAL A 288 5.87 -1.62 7.81
N LEU A 289 5.47 -2.84 7.46
CA LEU A 289 5.53 -4.01 8.31
C LEU A 289 6.92 -4.65 8.19
N GLY A 290 7.92 -4.03 8.80
CA GLY A 290 9.25 -4.61 9.04
C GLY A 290 10.24 -4.42 7.89
N ALA A 291 9.82 -4.60 6.64
CA ALA A 291 10.51 -4.16 5.43
C ALA A 291 9.53 -4.15 4.27
N ALA A 292 9.61 -3.15 3.37
CA ALA A 292 8.70 -3.00 2.25
C ALA A 292 9.42 -2.82 0.91
N VAL A 293 8.83 -3.35 -0.16
CA VAL A 293 9.27 -3.11 -1.54
C VAL A 293 9.00 -1.66 -1.94
N ARG A 294 9.95 -1.06 -2.64
CA ARG A 294 9.77 0.22 -3.33
C ARG A 294 9.50 -0.04 -4.81
N ALA A 295 8.26 0.16 -5.24
CA ALA A 295 7.81 -0.01 -6.60
C ALA A 295 7.85 1.31 -7.41
N ASP A 296 8.08 1.19 -8.72
CA ASP A 296 7.91 2.27 -9.69
C ASP A 296 6.46 2.35 -10.21
N GLU A 297 5.75 1.22 -10.23
CA GLU A 297 4.30 1.13 -10.46
C GLU A 297 3.70 0.03 -9.58
N THR A 298 2.50 0.24 -9.04
CA THR A 298 1.69 -0.79 -8.39
C THR A 298 0.41 -1.02 -9.20
N VAL A 299 0.13 -2.29 -9.52
CA VAL A 299 -1.12 -2.71 -10.16
C VAL A 299 -2.04 -3.30 -9.11
N THR A 300 -3.10 -2.58 -8.78
CA THR A 300 -4.07 -2.99 -7.76
C THR A 300 -5.42 -3.39 -8.38
N PHE A 301 -6.15 -4.28 -7.71
CA PHE A 301 -7.33 -4.93 -8.28
C PHE A 301 -8.64 -4.42 -7.70
N GLY A 302 -9.60 -4.12 -8.59
CA GLY A 302 -10.96 -3.64 -8.30
C GLY A 302 -10.97 -2.23 -7.72
N TYR A 303 -10.47 -2.09 -6.50
CA TYR A 303 -10.43 -0.86 -5.74
C TYR A 303 -9.01 -0.49 -5.31
N LEU A 304 -8.77 0.80 -5.17
CA LEU A 304 -7.58 1.31 -4.48
C LEU A 304 -7.69 0.99 -2.99
N LYS A 305 -6.57 0.65 -2.35
CA LYS A 305 -6.50 0.35 -0.90
C LYS A 305 -6.01 1.59 -0.12
N PRO A 306 -6.47 1.84 1.12
CA PRO A 306 -6.13 3.06 1.85
C PRO A 306 -4.62 3.20 2.11
N GLY A 307 -3.90 2.10 2.35
CA GLY A 307 -2.45 2.09 2.52
C GLY A 307 -1.66 2.48 1.27
N LEU A 308 -2.29 2.47 0.08
CA LEU A 308 -1.73 3.03 -1.14
C LEU A 308 -1.93 4.55 -1.27
N ILE A 309 -2.65 5.21 -0.36
CA ILE A 309 -2.79 6.67 -0.31
C ILE A 309 -2.40 7.30 1.03
N THR A 310 -2.07 6.47 2.03
CA THR A 310 -1.52 6.90 3.32
C THR A 310 0.01 6.75 3.35
N HIS A 311 0.72 7.70 3.95
CA HIS A 311 2.18 7.60 4.12
C HIS A 311 2.53 6.64 5.28
N PRO A 312 3.64 5.89 5.19
CA PRO A 312 4.67 5.91 4.13
C PRO A 312 4.30 5.19 2.82
N GLY A 313 3.28 4.32 2.79
CA GLY A 313 2.89 3.51 1.62
C GLY A 313 2.72 4.29 0.30
N THR A 314 2.15 5.50 0.35
CA THR A 314 2.08 6.43 -0.80
C THR A 314 3.43 6.66 -1.50
N THR A 315 4.52 6.72 -0.74
CA THR A 315 5.87 6.99 -1.25
C THR A 315 6.54 5.74 -1.85
N LEU A 316 6.05 4.54 -1.50
CA LEU A 316 6.67 3.26 -1.86
C LEU A 316 5.94 2.52 -3.00
N LYS A 317 4.74 2.95 -3.38
CA LYS A 317 3.93 2.33 -4.44
C LYS A 317 4.30 2.72 -5.89
N GLY A 318 4.96 3.87 -6.07
CA GLY A 318 5.17 4.47 -7.39
C GLY A 318 3.88 4.98 -8.07
N ALA A 319 3.80 4.82 -9.39
CA ALA A 319 2.58 5.04 -10.16
C ALA A 319 1.48 4.02 -9.78
N ILE A 320 0.21 4.34 -10.02
CA ILE A 320 -0.92 3.46 -9.69
C ILE A 320 -1.73 3.11 -10.92
N SER A 321 -1.99 1.81 -11.08
CA SER A 321 -2.87 1.24 -12.06
C SER A 321 -3.95 0.41 -11.37
N ILE A 322 -5.22 0.80 -11.53
CA ILE A 322 -6.34 -0.02 -11.08
C ILE A 322 -6.79 -0.89 -12.26
N VAL A 323 -6.82 -2.21 -12.05
CA VAL A 323 -7.41 -3.18 -12.97
C VAL A 323 -8.81 -3.49 -12.49
N ASP A 324 -9.81 -3.21 -13.33
CA ASP A 324 -11.16 -3.69 -13.11
C ASP A 324 -11.19 -5.22 -13.28
N ILE A 325 -11.61 -5.91 -12.21
CA ILE A 325 -11.75 -7.37 -12.14
C ILE A 325 -13.22 -7.81 -12.17
N GLY A 326 -14.15 -6.88 -12.42
CA GLY A 326 -15.59 -7.16 -12.48
C GLY A 326 -16.26 -7.30 -11.11
N LEU A 327 -15.70 -6.69 -10.06
CA LEU A 327 -16.39 -6.57 -8.77
C LEU A 327 -17.55 -5.57 -8.90
N PRO A 328 -18.69 -5.81 -8.22
CA PRO A 328 -19.78 -4.85 -8.16
C PRO A 328 -19.37 -3.56 -7.42
N GLU A 329 -20.18 -2.51 -7.58
CA GLU A 329 -20.04 -1.30 -6.77
C GLU A 329 -20.16 -1.63 -5.27
N LEU A 330 -19.31 -0.99 -4.46
CA LEU A 330 -19.39 -1.12 -3.00
C LEU A 330 -20.76 -0.65 -2.50
N PRO A 331 -21.45 -1.44 -1.67
CA PRO A 331 -22.69 -0.98 -1.04
C PRO A 331 -22.41 0.23 -0.15
N ASP A 332 -23.48 0.99 0.16
CA ASP A 332 -23.40 2.05 1.17
C ASP A 332 -22.82 1.50 2.47
N SER A 333 -21.95 2.30 3.08
CA SER A 333 -21.17 1.91 4.27
C SER A 333 -22.12 1.62 5.43
N ARG A 334 -22.00 0.42 6.00
CA ARG A 334 -22.84 0.01 7.14
C ARG A 334 -22.50 0.86 8.37
N ASN A 335 -23.45 1.01 9.30
CA ASN A 335 -23.24 1.75 10.54
C ASN A 335 -21.98 1.25 11.28
N GLY A 336 -20.97 2.12 11.40
CA GLY A 336 -19.69 1.84 12.07
C GLY A 336 -18.53 1.49 11.15
N GLU A 337 -18.75 1.28 9.85
CA GLU A 337 -17.66 1.12 8.88
C GLU A 337 -17.12 2.50 8.43
N PRO A 338 -15.80 2.64 8.19
CA PRO A 338 -15.24 3.89 7.69
C PRO A 338 -15.59 4.12 6.20
N ASP A 339 -16.11 5.31 5.88
CA ASP A 339 -16.38 5.73 4.50
C ASP A 339 -15.22 6.58 3.95
N ILE A 340 -14.15 5.91 3.53
CA ILE A 340 -12.94 6.56 3.02
C ILE A 340 -13.13 6.92 1.55
N ASN A 341 -12.91 8.20 1.23
CA ASN A 341 -13.06 8.74 -0.12
C ASN A 341 -11.82 9.52 -0.54
N LEU A 342 -11.27 9.17 -1.71
CA LEU A 342 -10.32 10.03 -2.40
C LEU A 342 -11.06 11.13 -3.15
N THR A 343 -10.74 12.37 -2.81
CA THR A 343 -11.20 13.57 -3.52
C THR A 343 -10.67 13.55 -4.95
N THR A 344 -11.57 13.62 -5.93
CA THR A 344 -11.24 13.69 -7.36
C THR A 344 -11.56 15.07 -7.93
N VAL A 345 -11.04 15.38 -9.11
CA VAL A 345 -11.33 16.64 -9.82
C VAL A 345 -12.84 16.80 -10.08
N ASP A 346 -13.56 15.72 -10.35
CA ASP A 346 -15.01 15.77 -10.58
C ASP A 346 -15.79 16.06 -9.30
N ILE A 347 -15.42 15.45 -8.16
CA ILE A 347 -15.98 15.81 -6.84
C ILE A 347 -15.75 17.29 -6.54
N VAL A 348 -14.55 17.81 -6.79
CA VAL A 348 -14.24 19.24 -6.60
C VAL A 348 -15.08 20.10 -7.55
N ARG A 349 -15.28 19.69 -8.81
CA ARG A 349 -16.12 20.41 -9.78
C ARG A 349 -17.59 20.48 -9.34
N GLU A 350 -18.11 19.41 -8.74
CA GLU A 350 -19.50 19.31 -8.29
C GLU A 350 -19.78 20.19 -7.06
N ILE A 351 -18.83 20.33 -6.13
CA ILE A 351 -18.99 21.16 -4.92
C ILE A 351 -18.64 22.64 -5.13
N LEU A 352 -18.02 23.03 -6.24
CA LEU A 352 -17.66 24.42 -6.50
C LEU A 352 -18.91 25.31 -6.67
N PRO A 353 -19.03 26.44 -5.94
CA PRO A 353 -20.23 27.25 -5.96
C PRO A 353 -20.41 27.98 -7.30
N MET A 354 -21.66 28.00 -7.80
CA MET A 354 -22.01 28.80 -8.98
C MET A 354 -21.74 30.29 -8.76
N ARG A 355 -21.41 30.99 -9.85
CA ARG A 355 -21.14 32.44 -9.89
C ARG A 355 -22.18 33.14 -10.78
N PRO A 356 -23.33 33.60 -10.25
CA PRO A 356 -24.33 34.30 -11.04
C PRO A 356 -23.77 35.58 -11.66
N VAL A 357 -24.14 35.88 -12.91
CA VAL A 357 -23.70 37.09 -13.62
C VAL A 357 -24.28 38.35 -12.97
N ASP A 358 -25.56 38.31 -12.61
CA ASP A 358 -26.20 39.35 -11.80
C ASP A 358 -25.88 39.11 -10.32
N SER A 359 -24.73 39.61 -9.89
CA SER A 359 -24.24 39.45 -8.52
C SER A 359 -23.44 40.66 -8.04
N HIS A 360 -23.30 40.78 -6.73
CA HIS A 360 -22.55 41.84 -6.07
C HIS A 360 -21.68 41.26 -4.95
N LYS A 361 -20.78 42.06 -4.37
CA LYS A 361 -19.89 41.62 -3.28
C LYS A 361 -20.60 40.97 -2.07
N GLY A 362 -21.86 41.30 -1.81
CA GLY A 362 -22.64 40.65 -0.75
C GLY A 362 -23.11 39.22 -1.08
N THR A 363 -23.15 38.84 -2.37
CA THR A 363 -23.63 37.54 -2.86
C THR A 363 -22.68 36.41 -2.48
N PHE A 364 -21.38 36.72 -2.37
CA PHE A 364 -20.31 35.74 -2.15
C PHE A 364 -19.79 35.76 -0.71
N GLY A 365 -20.65 36.15 0.24
CA GLY A 365 -20.35 36.19 1.66
C GLY A 365 -19.36 37.30 2.07
N ARG A 366 -19.21 37.44 3.39
CA ARG A 366 -18.20 38.27 4.04
C ARG A 366 -17.45 37.38 5.01
N LEU A 367 -16.12 37.47 5.01
CA LEU A 367 -15.24 36.67 5.86
C LEU A 367 -14.44 37.59 6.80
N LEU A 368 -14.21 37.15 8.04
CA LEU A 368 -13.28 37.79 8.98
C LEU A 368 -12.08 36.90 9.22
N THR A 369 -10.88 37.36 8.85
CA THR A 369 -9.62 36.72 9.23
C THR A 369 -9.08 37.41 10.48
N ILE A 370 -8.88 36.67 11.57
CA ILE A 370 -8.30 37.12 12.84
C ILE A 370 -6.91 36.48 12.94
N ALA A 371 -5.88 37.25 12.61
CA ALA A 371 -4.55 36.71 12.33
C ALA A 371 -3.44 37.76 12.55
N GLY A 372 -2.21 37.28 12.69
CA GLY A 372 -1.01 38.12 12.68
C GLY A 372 -0.63 38.74 14.03
N SER A 373 0.67 38.78 14.24
CA SER A 373 1.39 39.42 15.34
C SER A 373 2.70 40.00 14.79
N LEU A 374 3.46 40.71 15.62
CA LEU A 374 4.76 41.27 15.23
C LEU A 374 5.70 40.16 14.74
N GLY A 375 6.25 40.32 13.53
CA GLY A 375 7.03 39.28 12.84
C GLY A 375 6.21 38.28 12.02
N MET A 376 4.91 38.13 12.28
CA MET A 376 4.02 37.16 11.62
C MET A 376 3.00 37.80 10.65
N THR A 377 3.30 39.00 10.14
CA THR A 377 2.44 39.73 9.17
C THR A 377 2.17 38.93 7.89
N GLY A 378 3.13 38.11 7.45
CA GLY A 378 2.99 37.26 6.27
C GLY A 378 1.85 36.24 6.39
N ALA A 379 1.65 35.63 7.56
CA ALA A 379 0.58 34.66 7.79
C ALA A 379 -0.81 35.30 7.64
N ALA A 380 -1.00 36.48 8.25
CA ALA A 380 -2.24 37.25 8.15
C ALA A 380 -2.56 37.65 6.69
N LEU A 381 -1.56 38.09 5.93
CA LEU A 381 -1.71 38.46 4.52
C LEU A 381 -2.05 37.26 3.64
N LEU A 382 -1.35 36.14 3.82
CA LEU A 382 -1.61 34.92 3.04
C LEU A 382 -3.02 34.39 3.30
N ALA A 383 -3.48 34.34 4.56
CA ALA A 383 -4.83 33.90 4.90
C ALA A 383 -5.91 34.84 4.31
N GLY A 384 -5.75 36.15 4.47
CA GLY A 384 -6.70 37.13 3.92
C GLY A 384 -6.75 37.12 2.39
N LEU A 385 -5.60 37.13 1.71
CA LEU A 385 -5.55 37.09 0.25
C LEU A 385 -6.07 35.77 -0.33
N SER A 386 -5.78 34.64 0.33
CA SER A 386 -6.33 33.33 -0.06
C SER A 386 -7.86 33.31 0.03
N SER A 387 -8.43 33.96 1.05
CA SER A 387 -9.90 34.09 1.19
C SER A 387 -10.54 34.81 0.00
N LEU A 388 -9.93 35.90 -0.48
CA LEU A 388 -10.38 36.60 -1.70
C LEU A 388 -10.18 35.73 -2.95
N LYS A 389 -9.05 35.01 -3.07
CA LYS A 389 -8.77 34.10 -4.20
C LYS A 389 -9.73 32.91 -4.28
N SER A 390 -10.20 32.41 -3.13
CA SER A 390 -11.28 31.41 -3.04
C SER A 390 -12.67 31.96 -3.40
N GLY A 391 -12.78 33.25 -3.71
CA GLY A 391 -13.98 33.87 -4.26
C GLY A 391 -14.87 34.58 -3.24
N ALA A 392 -14.43 34.75 -1.99
CA ALA A 392 -15.16 35.52 -0.98
C ALA A 392 -15.40 36.96 -1.45
N GLY A 393 -16.62 37.46 -1.29
CA GLY A 393 -17.03 38.76 -1.82
C GLY A 393 -16.45 39.96 -1.05
N LEU A 394 -16.10 39.76 0.22
CA LEU A 394 -15.39 40.72 1.04
C LEU A 394 -14.61 40.02 2.15
N CYS A 395 -13.33 40.36 2.32
CA CYS A 395 -12.49 39.86 3.40
C CYS A 395 -12.08 41.02 4.32
N TYR A 396 -12.42 40.90 5.60
CA TYR A 396 -11.89 41.76 6.67
C TYR A 396 -10.67 41.07 7.28
N LEU A 397 -9.59 41.82 7.50
CA LEU A 397 -8.39 41.31 8.15
C LEU A 397 -8.13 42.04 9.47
N ALA A 398 -8.45 41.39 10.58
CA ALA A 398 -8.22 41.87 11.93
C ALA A 398 -6.82 41.49 12.40
N VAL A 399 -6.05 42.53 12.75
CA VAL A 399 -4.61 42.47 13.06
C VAL A 399 -4.28 43.36 14.26
N ALA A 400 -3.19 43.07 14.97
CA ALA A 400 -2.60 44.00 15.92
C ALA A 400 -2.31 45.36 15.23
N ARG A 401 -2.62 46.47 15.90
CA ARG A 401 -2.61 47.82 15.33
C ARG A 401 -1.25 48.22 14.76
N SER A 402 -0.17 47.86 15.43
CA SER A 402 1.23 48.06 15.03
C SER A 402 1.59 47.43 13.68
N LEU A 403 0.78 46.48 13.18
CA LEU A 403 1.03 45.83 11.90
C LEU A 403 0.52 46.65 10.70
N LEU A 404 -0.38 47.62 10.89
CA LEU A 404 -0.94 48.41 9.79
C LEU A 404 0.10 49.13 8.90
N PRO A 405 1.20 49.72 9.43
CA PRO A 405 2.25 50.32 8.60
C PRO A 405 3.15 49.28 7.91
N LEU A 406 3.11 48.02 8.34
CA LEU A 406 3.97 46.93 7.87
C LEU A 406 3.31 46.06 6.80
N VAL A 407 1.97 46.04 6.76
CA VAL A 407 1.21 45.33 5.72
C VAL A 407 1.09 46.20 4.46
N PRO A 408 1.30 45.64 3.25
CA PRO A 408 1.13 46.38 2.02
C PRO A 408 -0.35 46.73 1.81
N SER A 409 -0.61 47.82 1.08
CA SER A 409 -1.97 48.12 0.61
C SER A 409 -2.45 47.01 -0.32
N GLN A 410 -3.57 46.38 0.02
CA GLN A 410 -4.18 45.25 -0.69
C GLN A 410 -5.71 45.48 -0.75
N GLU A 411 -6.42 44.61 -1.47
CA GLU A 411 -7.90 44.61 -1.56
C GLU A 411 -8.63 44.25 -0.25
N LEU A 412 -7.87 43.90 0.80
CA LEU A 412 -8.36 43.55 2.13
C LEU A 412 -8.86 44.77 2.90
N VAL A 413 -9.95 44.60 3.65
CA VAL A 413 -10.42 45.63 4.60
C VAL A 413 -9.76 45.41 5.95
N TYR A 414 -8.67 46.14 6.21
CA TYR A 414 -7.94 46.05 7.47
C TYR A 414 -8.74 46.57 8.67
N LYS A 415 -8.62 45.87 9.80
CA LYS A 415 -9.31 46.14 11.05
C LYS A 415 -8.28 46.18 12.20
N PRO A 416 -7.74 47.35 12.57
CA PRO A 416 -6.76 47.46 13.65
C PRO A 416 -7.39 47.14 15.01
N MET A 417 -6.87 46.12 15.68
CA MET A 417 -7.31 45.69 17.00
C MET A 417 -6.39 46.23 18.11
N PRO A 418 -6.88 46.31 19.35
CA PRO A 418 -6.03 46.37 20.54
C PRO A 418 -4.96 45.28 20.53
N GLU A 419 -3.78 45.62 21.02
CA GLU A 419 -2.59 44.76 20.99
C GLU A 419 -1.93 44.66 22.37
N THR A 420 -1.11 43.62 22.55
CA THR A 420 -0.22 43.40 23.68
C THR A 420 1.07 44.20 23.50
N GLU A 421 1.89 44.36 24.54
CA GLU A 421 3.22 44.98 24.40
C GLU A 421 4.15 44.20 23.44
N ALA A 422 3.90 42.89 23.26
CA ALA A 422 4.61 42.04 22.32
C ALA A 422 4.08 42.13 20.87
N GLY A 423 3.06 42.96 20.59
CA GLY A 423 2.51 43.15 19.26
C GLY A 423 1.64 42.00 18.74
N SER A 424 1.02 41.23 19.63
CA SER A 424 -0.08 40.28 19.33
C SER A 424 -1.43 40.90 19.70
N LEU A 425 -2.56 40.29 19.35
CA LEU A 425 -3.89 40.82 19.72
C LEU A 425 -4.13 40.67 21.24
N SER A 426 -4.57 41.73 21.92
CA SER A 426 -4.85 41.71 23.37
C SER A 426 -6.33 41.43 23.69
N LEU A 427 -6.64 41.07 24.93
CA LEU A 427 -7.97 40.69 25.38
C LEU A 427 -8.97 41.85 25.25
N ALA A 428 -8.48 43.09 25.31
CA ALA A 428 -9.24 44.30 25.02
C ALA A 428 -9.86 44.32 23.60
N ALA A 429 -9.37 43.50 22.66
CA ALA A 429 -9.96 43.35 21.34
C ALA A 429 -11.30 42.59 21.34
N PHE A 430 -11.61 41.84 22.40
CA PHE A 430 -12.72 40.88 22.44
C PHE A 430 -14.07 41.48 22.01
N GLU A 431 -14.56 42.54 22.65
CA GLU A 431 -15.88 43.13 22.33
C GLU A 431 -15.93 43.73 20.92
N THR A 432 -14.79 44.17 20.36
CA THR A 432 -14.73 44.65 18.98
C THR A 432 -14.78 43.49 17.99
N LEU A 433 -14.02 42.43 18.23
CA LEU A 433 -14.00 41.23 17.39
C LEU A 433 -15.32 40.50 17.41
N LYS A 434 -15.95 40.37 18.58
CA LYS A 434 -17.30 39.85 18.79
C LYS A 434 -18.33 40.50 17.86
N HIS A 435 -18.40 41.84 17.87
CA HIS A 435 -19.26 42.61 16.98
C HIS A 435 -18.92 42.47 15.49
N GLU A 436 -17.65 42.19 15.13
CA GLU A 436 -17.28 41.92 13.75
C GLU A 436 -17.62 40.48 13.31
N VAL A 437 -17.52 39.50 14.21
CA VAL A 437 -17.99 38.11 14.00
C VAL A 437 -19.49 38.09 13.71
N ASP A 438 -20.30 38.83 14.47
CA ASP A 438 -21.76 38.95 14.28
C ASP A 438 -22.17 39.54 12.91
N ARG A 439 -21.22 40.07 12.14
CA ARG A 439 -21.44 40.77 10.85
C ARG A 439 -20.95 40.00 9.63
N VAL A 440 -20.30 38.86 9.82
CA VAL A 440 -19.74 38.02 8.74
C VAL A 440 -20.48 36.69 8.63
N GLN A 441 -20.15 35.92 7.60
CA GLN A 441 -20.71 34.59 7.35
C GLN A 441 -19.70 33.47 7.61
N SER A 442 -18.42 33.80 7.80
CA SER A 442 -17.39 32.86 8.22
C SER A 442 -16.19 33.57 8.84
N VAL A 443 -15.41 32.81 9.62
CA VAL A 443 -14.21 33.27 10.32
C VAL A 443 -13.01 32.39 9.96
N ILE A 444 -11.82 32.98 9.90
CA ILE A 444 -10.53 32.29 9.98
C ILE A 444 -9.83 32.81 11.23
N LEU A 445 -9.38 31.92 12.11
CA LEU A 445 -8.81 32.26 13.41
C LEU A 445 -7.49 31.53 13.62
N GLY A 446 -6.42 32.26 13.92
CA GLY A 446 -5.17 31.67 14.39
C GLY A 446 -3.87 31.94 13.62
N PRO A 447 -3.83 32.12 12.28
CA PRO A 447 -2.57 32.26 11.55
C PRO A 447 -1.64 33.35 12.09
N GLY A 448 -0.57 32.94 12.77
CA GLY A 448 0.44 33.84 13.34
C GLY A 448 -0.05 34.76 14.46
N LEU A 449 -1.07 34.38 15.24
CA LEU A 449 -1.53 35.17 16.41
C LEU A 449 -0.52 35.22 17.57
N SER A 450 0.46 34.32 17.61
CA SER A 450 1.31 33.97 18.77
C SER A 450 0.55 33.29 19.92
N THR A 451 1.30 32.65 20.81
CA THR A 451 0.79 31.98 22.02
C THR A 451 0.98 32.81 23.29
N ASN A 452 1.01 34.14 23.20
CA ASN A 452 1.03 35.02 24.37
C ASN A 452 -0.23 34.83 25.22
N ASP A 453 -0.11 34.74 26.55
CA ASP A 453 -1.21 34.36 27.47
C ASP A 453 -2.51 35.14 27.25
N GLU A 454 -2.42 36.46 27.05
CA GLU A 454 -3.57 37.33 26.80
C GLU A 454 -4.23 37.07 25.44
N THR A 455 -3.43 36.78 24.40
CA THR A 455 -3.93 36.40 23.07
C THR A 455 -4.56 35.01 23.09
N VAL A 456 -4.00 34.07 23.86
CA VAL A 456 -4.57 32.74 24.07
C VAL A 456 -5.91 32.83 24.81
N GLU A 457 -6.04 33.70 25.82
CA GLU A 457 -7.33 33.96 26.49
C GLU A 457 -8.35 34.62 25.55
N LEU A 458 -7.92 35.55 24.70
CA LEU A 458 -8.76 36.14 23.65
C LEU A 458 -9.31 35.08 22.70
N VAL A 459 -8.45 34.18 22.20
CA VAL A 459 -8.85 33.10 21.28
C VAL A 459 -9.88 32.18 21.94
N ALA A 460 -9.65 31.75 23.20
CA ALA A 460 -10.59 30.91 23.93
C ALA A 460 -11.98 31.55 24.02
N LYS A 461 -12.08 32.81 24.44
CA LYS A 461 -13.37 33.52 24.54
C LYS A 461 -14.03 33.76 23.18
N LEU A 462 -13.25 33.95 22.12
CA LEU A 462 -13.81 34.09 20.77
C LEU A 462 -14.42 32.79 20.27
N VAL A 463 -13.78 31.64 20.52
CA VAL A 463 -14.32 30.33 20.13
C VAL A 463 -15.67 30.05 20.79
N ASP A 464 -15.83 30.43 22.06
CA ASP A 464 -17.13 30.32 22.78
C ASP A 464 -18.24 31.22 22.19
N HIS A 465 -17.91 32.28 21.45
CA HIS A 465 -18.87 33.21 20.82
C HIS A 465 -19.13 32.93 19.33
N ILE A 466 -18.17 32.32 18.63
CA ILE A 466 -18.27 32.12 17.17
C ILE A 466 -19.38 31.10 16.84
N SER A 467 -20.46 31.62 16.25
CA SER A 467 -21.66 30.88 15.85
C SER A 467 -21.81 30.74 14.33
N VAL A 468 -20.76 31.06 13.57
CA VAL A 468 -20.66 30.96 12.11
C VAL A 468 -19.51 30.01 11.74
N PRO A 469 -19.49 29.43 10.52
CA PRO A 469 -18.43 28.53 10.09
C PRO A 469 -17.04 29.11 10.28
N CYS A 470 -16.17 28.39 10.99
CA CYS A 470 -14.87 28.88 11.46
C CYS A 470 -13.75 27.91 11.09
N ILE A 471 -12.70 28.41 10.44
CA ILE A 471 -11.46 27.67 10.25
C ILE A 471 -10.51 28.07 11.37
N VAL A 472 -10.01 27.08 12.13
CA VAL A 472 -8.97 27.30 13.15
C VAL A 472 -7.67 26.65 12.70
N ASP A 473 -6.59 27.42 12.75
CA ASP A 473 -5.28 27.09 12.21
C ASP A 473 -4.16 27.58 13.16
N ALA A 474 -2.97 26.98 13.06
CA ALA A 474 -1.73 27.40 13.74
C ALA A 474 -1.90 27.81 15.21
N ASP A 475 -1.65 29.09 15.55
CA ASP A 475 -1.72 29.56 16.95
C ASP A 475 -3.15 29.55 17.53
N GLY A 476 -4.18 29.50 16.68
CA GLY A 476 -5.54 29.24 17.12
C GLY A 476 -5.70 27.83 17.69
N LEU A 477 -5.08 26.84 17.02
CA LEU A 477 -5.05 25.44 17.49
C LEU A 477 -4.17 25.31 18.75
N ASN A 478 -3.01 25.98 18.78
CA ASN A 478 -2.16 26.02 19.96
C ASN A 478 -2.90 26.63 21.17
N ALA A 479 -3.69 27.69 20.97
CA ALA A 479 -4.47 28.30 22.04
C ALA A 479 -5.60 27.38 22.55
N LEU A 480 -6.29 26.66 21.66
CA LEU A 480 -7.28 25.65 22.03
C LEU A 480 -6.66 24.53 22.90
N ALA A 481 -5.49 24.01 22.51
CA ALA A 481 -4.75 23.02 23.28
C ALA A 481 -4.34 23.54 24.66
N LEU A 482 -3.71 24.72 24.72
CA LEU A 482 -3.22 25.34 25.96
C LEU A 482 -4.34 25.63 26.97
N LYS A 483 -5.55 25.96 26.52
CA LYS A 483 -6.72 26.20 27.38
C LYS A 483 -7.62 24.97 27.55
N LYS A 484 -7.31 23.85 26.88
CA LYS A 484 -8.14 22.63 26.79
C LYS A 484 -9.60 22.95 26.42
N CYS A 485 -9.78 23.87 25.47
CA CYS A 485 -11.08 24.33 25.00
C CYS A 485 -11.77 23.25 24.15
N GLY A 486 -12.84 22.66 24.69
CA GLY A 486 -13.73 21.80 23.90
C GLY A 486 -14.69 22.63 23.04
N LEU A 487 -14.87 22.25 21.78
CA LEU A 487 -15.79 22.93 20.84
C LEU A 487 -17.28 22.64 21.10
N GLY A 488 -17.58 21.69 22.00
CA GLY A 488 -18.94 21.36 22.45
C GLY A 488 -19.92 21.05 21.33
N GLU A 489 -21.17 21.47 21.51
CA GLU A 489 -22.25 21.33 20.51
C GLU A 489 -21.99 22.14 19.24
N ALA A 490 -21.18 23.21 19.32
CA ALA A 490 -20.81 24.04 18.18
C ALA A 490 -19.77 23.40 17.25
N SER A 491 -19.18 22.25 17.63
CA SER A 491 -18.13 21.54 16.87
C SER A 491 -18.43 21.34 15.37
N GLN A 492 -19.70 21.17 14.97
CA GLN A 492 -20.14 21.09 13.57
C GLN A 492 -19.80 22.35 12.73
N MET A 493 -19.58 23.49 13.38
CA MET A 493 -19.27 24.78 12.74
C MET A 493 -17.76 24.99 12.54
N PHE A 494 -16.90 24.14 13.10
CA PHE A 494 -15.45 24.35 13.11
C PHE A 494 -14.73 23.37 12.19
N VAL A 495 -13.82 23.91 11.38
CA VAL A 495 -12.84 23.15 10.60
C VAL A 495 -11.47 23.38 11.24
N LEU A 496 -10.91 22.34 11.84
CA LEU A 496 -9.56 22.38 12.39
C LEU A 496 -8.56 21.94 11.30
N THR A 497 -7.41 22.62 11.23
CA THR A 497 -6.39 22.37 10.19
C THR A 497 -5.01 21.92 10.74
N PRO A 498 -4.94 21.05 11.78
CA PRO A 498 -3.67 20.75 12.43
C PRO A 498 -2.70 19.95 11.55
N HIS A 499 -1.42 20.34 11.56
CA HIS A 499 -0.35 19.42 11.20
C HIS A 499 -0.12 18.38 12.33
N PRO A 500 0.59 17.25 12.12
CA PRO A 500 0.68 16.17 13.12
C PRO A 500 1.15 16.61 14.52
N ARG A 501 2.06 17.60 14.64
CA ARG A 501 2.54 18.12 15.94
C ARG A 501 1.56 19.06 16.65
N GLU A 502 0.54 19.56 15.97
CA GLU A 502 -0.58 20.32 16.57
C GLU A 502 -1.67 19.35 17.01
N LEU A 503 -1.97 18.35 16.16
CA LEU A 503 -2.93 17.30 16.48
C LEU A 503 -2.52 16.55 17.75
N ALA A 504 -1.24 16.22 17.91
CA ALA A 504 -0.72 15.62 19.15
C ALA A 504 -1.09 16.45 20.39
N ARG A 505 -0.78 17.76 20.37
CA ARG A 505 -1.09 18.69 21.48
C ARG A 505 -2.58 18.91 21.72
N LEU A 506 -3.44 18.73 20.71
CA LEU A 506 -4.90 18.79 20.84
C LEU A 506 -5.51 17.51 21.44
N LEU A 507 -4.76 16.41 21.47
CA LEU A 507 -5.20 15.10 21.99
C LEU A 507 -4.67 14.79 23.41
N GLU A 508 -3.89 15.71 24.00
CA GLU A 508 -3.35 15.68 25.39
C GLU A 508 -4.27 16.35 26.42
#